data_AF-A0A8W8MUW6-F1
#
_entry.id   AF-A0A8W8MUW6-F1
#
_cell.length_a   1.000
_cell.length_b   1.000
_cell.length_c   1.000
_cell.angle_alpha   90.00
_cell.angle_beta   90.00
_cell.angle_gamma   90.00
#
_symmetry.space_group_name_H-M   'P 1'
#
loop_
_entity.id
_entity.type
_entity.pdbx_description
1 polymer ?
#
loop_
_entity_poly.entity_id
_entity_poly.type
_entity_poly.pdbx_seq_one_letter_code
_entity_poly.pdbx_strand_id
1 'polypeptide(L)'
;KGQQNAKKGKKEKPPKQGSTRLPKFPVVEFSSGKENATKCFPYSEVPKFRQEVMGRYKHDAPKKVNADYSRTKDDFYRMDLDRLDEVHPINRRHMRKAYFAYLQNTPGSKKAIKECVKDLNGEQEQEVH
;
A
#
# COMPACT_ATOMS: atom_id res chain seq x y z
N LYS A 1 -29.91 -35.11 10.13
CA LYS A 1 -28.51 -35.10 10.61
C LYS A 1 -27.82 -33.89 10.01
N GLY A 2 -27.63 -32.84 10.81
CA GLY A 2 -27.01 -31.59 10.36
C GLY A 2 -25.50 -31.76 10.18
N GLN A 3 -24.97 -31.25 9.07
CA GLN A 3 -23.53 -31.15 8.86
C GLN A 3 -23.09 -29.72 9.18
N GLN A 4 -22.10 -29.65 10.05
CA GLN A 4 -21.59 -28.46 10.71
C GLN A 4 -20.66 -27.72 9.75
N ASN A 5 -21.02 -26.50 9.38
CA ASN A 5 -20.13 -25.58 8.68
C ASN A 5 -18.97 -25.19 9.60
N ALA A 6 -17.76 -25.70 9.30
CA ALA A 6 -16.53 -25.31 9.96
C ALA A 6 -16.21 -23.84 9.63
N LYS A 7 -16.35 -22.96 10.62
CA LYS A 7 -15.93 -21.55 10.54
C LYS A 7 -14.40 -21.49 10.54
N LYS A 8 -13.77 -21.56 9.35
CA LYS A 8 -12.34 -21.22 9.17
C LYS A 8 -12.14 -19.76 9.61
N GLY A 9 -11.19 -19.54 10.52
CA GLY A 9 -10.90 -18.25 11.15
C GLY A 9 -10.59 -17.18 10.11
N LYS A 10 -11.55 -16.30 9.86
CA LYS A 10 -11.34 -15.11 9.03
C LYS A 10 -10.36 -14.22 9.80
N LYS A 11 -9.13 -14.04 9.30
CA LYS A 11 -8.33 -12.87 9.63
C LYS A 11 -9.25 -11.66 9.45
N GLU A 12 -9.41 -10.84 10.49
CA GLU A 12 -10.31 -9.70 10.49
C GLU A 12 -9.88 -8.76 9.36
N LYS A 13 -10.65 -8.80 8.25
CA LYS A 13 -10.50 -7.84 7.17
C LYS A 13 -10.79 -6.46 7.75
N PRO A 14 -10.01 -5.42 7.39
CA PRO A 14 -10.33 -4.07 7.82
C PRO A 14 -11.78 -3.74 7.43
N PRO A 15 -12.53 -3.01 8.28
CA PRO A 15 -13.93 -2.68 8.03
C PRO A 15 -14.06 -1.96 6.68
N LYS A 16 -15.05 -2.37 5.87
CA LYS A 16 -15.29 -1.77 4.54
C LYS A 16 -15.62 -0.28 4.71
N GLN A 17 -14.66 0.59 4.41
CA GLN A 17 -14.86 2.04 4.42
C GLN A 17 -15.53 2.49 3.11
N GLY A 18 -16.86 2.49 3.09
CA GLY A 18 -17.66 3.23 2.10
C GLY A 18 -17.94 2.55 0.75
N SER A 19 -18.59 3.32 -0.14
CA SER A 19 -19.33 2.85 -1.32
C SER A 19 -18.49 2.60 -2.59
N THR A 20 -17.18 2.84 -2.58
CA THR A 20 -16.33 2.68 -3.78
C THR A 20 -15.25 1.63 -3.56
N ARG A 21 -15.09 0.74 -4.55
CA ARG A 21 -13.95 -0.21 -4.62
C ARG A 21 -12.62 0.48 -4.98
N LEU A 22 -12.64 1.75 -5.39
CA LEU A 22 -11.50 2.43 -6.01
C LEU A 22 -10.57 3.10 -4.99
N PRO A 23 -9.23 2.91 -5.05
CA PRO A 23 -8.23 3.61 -4.20
C PRO A 23 -8.55 5.09 -4.00
N LYS A 24 -8.56 5.57 -2.75
CA LYS A 24 -8.73 7.00 -2.50
C LYS A 24 -7.46 7.67 -2.98
N PHE A 25 -7.57 8.55 -3.98
CA PHE A 25 -6.40 9.28 -4.46
C PHE A 25 -5.80 10.09 -3.30
N PRO A 26 -4.48 9.98 -3.07
CA PRO A 26 -3.84 10.73 -2.00
C PRO A 26 -3.92 12.22 -2.32
N VAL A 27 -4.63 12.97 -1.48
CA VAL A 27 -4.66 14.42 -1.55
C VAL A 27 -3.40 14.93 -0.85
N VAL A 28 -2.50 15.53 -1.61
CA VAL A 28 -1.31 16.16 -1.05
C VAL A 28 -1.66 17.61 -0.76
N GLU A 29 -1.75 17.96 0.52
CA GLU A 29 -1.83 19.36 0.93
C GLU A 29 -0.48 20.03 0.65
N PHE A 30 -0.41 20.70 -0.50
CA PHE A 30 0.73 21.53 -0.86
C PHE A 30 0.50 22.93 -0.28
N SER A 31 1.15 23.23 0.85
CA SER A 31 1.23 24.61 1.32
C SER A 31 2.15 25.39 0.37
N SER A 32 1.55 26.07 -0.60
CA SER A 32 2.21 27.00 -1.52
C SER A 32 2.79 28.24 -0.82
N GLY A 33 2.47 28.45 0.46
CA GLY A 33 2.92 29.59 1.27
C GLY A 33 4.19 29.36 2.08
N LYS A 34 4.93 28.24 1.91
CA LYS A 34 6.15 28.01 2.69
C LYS A 34 7.23 29.04 2.32
N GLU A 35 7.73 29.71 3.35
CA GLU A 35 8.65 30.86 3.46
C GLU A 35 9.88 30.92 2.52
N ASN A 36 10.15 29.86 1.76
CA ASN A 36 11.31 29.71 0.90
C ASN A 36 11.01 29.78 -0.60
N ALA A 37 9.73 29.76 -1.01
CA ALA A 37 9.36 29.84 -2.43
C ALA A 37 9.66 31.22 -3.05
N THR A 38 9.68 32.27 -2.23
CA THR A 38 9.90 33.67 -2.63
C THR A 38 11.22 34.28 -2.14
N LYS A 39 11.99 33.57 -1.29
CA LYS A 39 13.28 34.08 -0.82
C LYS A 39 14.38 33.74 -1.81
N CYS A 40 14.99 34.77 -2.41
CA CYS A 40 16.26 34.64 -3.09
C CYS A 40 17.37 34.51 -2.04
N PHE A 41 18.18 33.46 -2.13
CA PHE A 41 19.37 33.28 -1.29
C PHE A 41 20.63 33.32 -2.15
N PRO A 42 21.76 33.83 -1.61
CA PRO A 42 23.04 33.81 -2.31
C PRO A 42 23.46 32.36 -2.61
N TYR A 43 24.16 32.16 -3.73
CA TYR A 43 24.53 30.82 -4.20
C TYR A 43 25.38 30.03 -3.18
N SER A 44 26.14 30.74 -2.33
CA SER A 44 26.92 30.15 -1.23
C SER A 44 26.09 29.38 -0.18
N GLU A 45 24.81 29.72 -0.02
CA GLU A 45 23.91 29.10 0.95
C GLU A 45 23.11 27.91 0.37
N VAL A 46 23.17 27.70 -0.96
CA VAL A 46 22.50 26.58 -1.65
C VAL A 46 22.89 25.22 -1.08
N PRO A 47 24.16 24.91 -0.75
CA PRO A 47 24.53 23.62 -0.16
C PRO A 47 23.84 23.36 1.18
N LYS A 48 23.75 24.37 2.06
CA LYS A 48 23.11 24.24 3.37
C LYS A 48 21.60 24.03 3.21
N PHE A 49 20.96 24.79 2.32
CA PHE A 49 19.55 24.60 1.99
C PHE A 49 19.25 23.20 1.45
N ARG A 50 20.09 22.69 0.54
CA ARG A 50 19.95 21.32 0.01
C ARG A 50 20.02 20.29 1.13
N GLN A 51 20.97 20.43 2.06
CA GLN A 51 21.09 19.53 3.20
C GLN A 51 19.87 19.60 4.12
N GLU A 52 19.35 20.79 4.39
CA GLU A 52 18.17 20.97 5.23
C GLU A 52 16.93 20.33 4.62
N VAL A 53 16.67 20.57 3.32
CA VAL A 53 15.57 19.96 2.58
C VAL A 53 15.70 18.43 2.60
N MET A 54 16.91 17.91 2.37
CA MET A 54 17.15 16.48 2.42
C MET A 54 16.95 15.90 3.83
N GLY A 55 17.36 16.64 4.86
CA GLY A 55 17.19 16.27 6.27
C GLY A 55 15.73 16.16 6.66
N ARG A 56 14.91 17.18 6.32
CA ARG A 56 13.46 17.15 6.51
C ARG A 56 12.81 15.97 5.78
N TYR A 57 13.20 15.73 4.53
CA TYR A 57 12.70 14.58 3.75
C TYR A 57 13.03 13.23 4.40
N LYS A 58 14.27 13.05 4.87
CA LYS A 58 14.70 11.82 5.54
C LYS A 58 14.02 11.60 6.89
N HIS A 59 13.81 12.67 7.67
CA HIS A 59 13.14 12.60 8.96
C HIS A 59 11.70 12.08 8.85
N ASP A 60 10.96 12.53 7.83
CA ASP A 60 9.56 12.14 7.63
C ASP A 60 9.40 10.87 6.78
N ALA A 61 10.48 10.40 6.15
CA ALA A 61 10.50 9.18 5.35
C ALA A 61 9.92 7.94 6.05
N PRO A 62 10.29 7.58 7.30
CA PRO A 62 9.72 6.40 7.96
C PRO A 62 8.22 6.51 8.21
N LYS A 63 7.73 7.70 8.60
CA LYS A 63 6.29 7.95 8.79
C LYS A 63 5.53 7.78 7.48
N LYS A 64 6.07 8.33 6.39
CA LYS A 64 5.49 8.19 5.05
C LYS A 64 5.47 6.74 4.59
N VAL A 65 6.55 5.99 4.80
CA VAL A 65 6.63 4.55 4.47
C VAL A 65 5.56 3.75 5.22
N ASN A 66 5.34 4.02 6.51
CA ASN A 66 4.29 3.35 7.29
C ASN A 66 2.87 3.74 6.85
N ALA A 67 2.66 5.02 6.51
CA ALA A 67 1.39 5.50 5.97
C ALA A 67 1.06 4.85 4.61
N ASP A 68 2.03 4.81 3.70
CA ASP A 68 1.88 4.15 2.40
C ASP A 68 1.67 2.63 2.54
N TYR A 69 2.35 1.98 3.50
CA TYR A 69 2.11 0.57 3.84
C TYR A 69 0.66 0.33 4.24
N SER A 70 0.17 1.08 5.23
CA SER A 70 -1.18 0.91 5.79
C SER A 70 -2.25 1.19 4.73
N ARG A 71 -2.12 2.30 3.98
CA ARG A 71 -3.02 2.64 2.88
C ARG A 71 -3.10 1.53 1.83
N THR A 72 -1.95 1.00 1.44
CA THR A 72 -1.89 -0.04 0.39
C THR A 72 -2.53 -1.35 0.86
N LYS A 73 -2.36 -1.69 2.14
CA LYS A 73 -3.02 -2.85 2.75
C LYS A 73 -4.53 -2.69 2.77
N ASP A 74 -5.03 -1.51 3.14
CA ASP A 74 -6.47 -1.23 3.14
C ASP A 74 -7.03 -1.26 1.71
N ASP A 75 -6.35 -0.64 0.75
CA ASP A 75 -6.74 -0.64 -0.66
C ASP A 75 -6.77 -2.06 -1.25
N PHE A 76 -5.83 -2.93 -0.86
CA PHE A 76 -5.80 -4.33 -1.29
C PHE A 76 -7.11 -5.07 -0.94
N TYR A 77 -7.55 -4.97 0.30
CA TYR A 77 -8.80 -5.61 0.73
C TYR A 77 -10.05 -4.90 0.22
N ARG A 78 -9.99 -3.56 0.07
CA ARG A 78 -11.14 -2.78 -0.42
C ARG A 78 -11.44 -3.04 -1.90
N MET A 79 -10.42 -3.32 -2.70
CA MET A 79 -10.54 -3.74 -4.08
C MET A 79 -10.89 -5.23 -4.24
N ASP A 80 -11.11 -5.97 -3.14
CA ASP A 80 -11.33 -7.42 -3.14
C ASP A 80 -10.17 -8.21 -3.82
N LEU A 81 -8.92 -7.71 -3.75
CA LEU A 81 -7.75 -8.37 -4.39
C LEU A 81 -7.30 -9.64 -3.67
N ASP A 82 -7.83 -9.87 -2.47
CA ASP A 82 -7.65 -11.09 -1.70
C ASP A 82 -8.41 -12.28 -2.29
N ARG A 83 -9.41 -12.04 -3.16
CA ARG A 83 -10.26 -13.08 -3.77
C ARG A 83 -9.66 -13.67 -5.04
N LEU A 84 -8.40 -14.06 -4.95
CA LEU A 84 -7.67 -14.61 -6.09
C LEU A 84 -8.10 -16.06 -6.42
N ASP A 85 -8.73 -16.72 -5.46
CA ASP A 85 -9.37 -18.03 -5.57
C ASP A 85 -10.53 -18.03 -6.58
N GLU A 86 -11.33 -16.96 -6.62
CA GLU A 86 -12.44 -16.77 -7.57
C GLU A 86 -11.94 -16.63 -9.04
N VAL A 87 -10.65 -16.32 -9.24
CA VAL A 87 -10.04 -16.18 -10.57
C VAL A 87 -9.56 -17.53 -11.08
N HIS A 88 -9.77 -17.79 -12.38
CA HIS A 88 -9.29 -19.01 -13.04
C HIS A 88 -7.77 -19.23 -12.82
N PRO A 89 -7.31 -20.44 -12.45
CA PRO A 89 -5.92 -20.70 -12.05
C PRO A 89 -4.84 -20.16 -13.01
N ILE A 90 -5.07 -20.28 -14.31
CA ILE A 90 -4.18 -19.76 -15.38
C ILE A 90 -3.94 -18.25 -15.23
N ASN A 91 -4.98 -17.50 -14.88
CA ASN A 91 -4.95 -16.04 -14.83
C ASN A 91 -4.39 -15.52 -13.50
N ARG A 92 -4.40 -16.32 -12.43
CA ARG A 92 -3.91 -15.91 -11.10
C ARG A 92 -2.47 -15.39 -11.13
N ARG A 93 -1.61 -15.95 -11.97
CA ARG A 93 -0.22 -15.48 -12.14
C ARG A 93 -0.17 -14.07 -12.74
N HIS A 94 -1.02 -13.78 -13.72
CA HIS A 94 -1.08 -12.48 -14.38
C HIS A 94 -1.67 -11.41 -13.46
N MET A 95 -2.71 -11.75 -12.71
CA MET A 95 -3.30 -10.87 -11.69
C MET A 95 -2.28 -10.47 -10.62
N ARG A 96 -1.51 -11.42 -10.09
CA ARG A 96 -0.43 -11.12 -9.13
C ARG A 96 0.59 -10.14 -9.70
N LYS A 97 1.03 -10.33 -10.95
CA LYS A 97 1.94 -9.39 -11.61
C LYS A 97 1.34 -7.99 -11.72
N ALA A 98 0.04 -7.88 -12.01
CA ALA A 98 -0.65 -6.60 -12.06
C ALA A 98 -0.67 -5.89 -10.70
N TYR A 99 -0.89 -6.63 -9.60
CA TYR A 99 -0.85 -6.06 -8.24
C TYR A 99 0.49 -5.40 -7.96
N PHE A 100 1.59 -6.10 -8.29
CA PHE A 100 2.92 -5.50 -8.15
C PHE A 100 3.07 -4.30 -9.06
N ALA A 101 2.73 -4.39 -10.36
CA ALA A 101 2.91 -3.29 -11.31
C ALA A 101 2.23 -1.98 -10.88
N TYR A 102 0.97 -2.03 -10.43
CA TYR A 102 0.18 -0.83 -10.16
C TYR A 102 0.25 -0.33 -8.71
N LEU A 103 0.52 -1.21 -7.75
CA LEU A 103 0.49 -0.85 -6.32
C LEU A 103 1.89 -0.67 -5.71
N GLN A 104 2.99 -1.09 -6.37
CA GLN A 104 4.35 -1.00 -5.79
C GLN A 104 5.05 0.36 -5.91
N ASN A 105 4.30 1.47 -5.94
CA ASN A 105 4.84 2.80 -6.25
C ASN A 105 5.79 3.38 -5.17
N THR A 106 5.75 2.84 -3.95
CA THR A 106 6.59 3.27 -2.83
C THR A 106 7.20 2.08 -2.09
N PRO A 107 8.29 2.25 -1.32
CA PRO A 107 8.85 1.19 -0.50
C PRO A 107 7.85 0.57 0.48
N GLY A 108 6.99 1.40 1.08
CA GLY A 108 5.92 0.96 2.00
C GLY A 108 4.87 0.11 1.30
N SER A 109 4.38 0.57 0.14
CA SER A 109 3.41 -0.16 -0.68
C SER A 109 3.96 -1.49 -1.18
N LYS A 110 5.23 -1.52 -1.62
CA LYS A 110 5.92 -2.75 -2.04
C LYS A 110 5.98 -3.78 -0.92
N LYS A 111 6.26 -3.35 0.31
CA LYS A 111 6.25 -4.23 1.50
C LYS A 111 4.84 -4.79 1.75
N ALA A 112 3.82 -3.92 1.75
CA ALA A 112 2.43 -4.32 1.98
C ALA A 112 1.95 -5.39 0.97
N ILE A 113 2.15 -5.16 -0.34
CA ILE A 113 1.70 -6.11 -1.36
C ILE A 113 2.43 -7.45 -1.28
N LYS A 114 3.73 -7.44 -0.98
CA LYS A 114 4.49 -8.68 -0.77
C LYS A 114 3.91 -9.52 0.36
N GLU A 115 3.56 -8.89 1.48
CA GLU A 115 2.95 -9.58 2.62
C GLU A 115 1.55 -10.10 2.25
N CYS A 116 0.70 -9.28 1.63
CA CYS A 116 -0.65 -9.68 1.23
C CYS A 116 -0.64 -10.84 0.23
N VAL A 117 0.22 -10.80 -0.79
CA VAL A 117 0.32 -11.88 -1.79
C VAL A 117 0.97 -13.14 -1.22
N LYS A 118 1.88 -13.01 -0.24
CA LYS A 118 2.47 -14.16 0.45
C LYS A 118 1.41 -14.93 1.24
N ASP A 119 0.55 -14.21 1.96
CA ASP A 119 -0.58 -14.80 2.69
C ASP A 119 -1.50 -15.61 1.75
N LEU A 120 -1.77 -15.11 0.55
CA LEU A 120 -2.55 -15.84 -0.46
C LEU A 120 -1.89 -17.13 -0.98
N ASN A 121 -0.55 -17.18 -1.07
CA ASN A 121 0.16 -18.38 -1.52
C ASN A 121 0.24 -19.43 -0.40
N GLY A 122 0.41 -19.01 0.86
CA GLY A 122 0.45 -19.90 2.02
C GLY A 122 -0.90 -20.59 2.30
N GLU A 123 -2.01 -19.94 1.94
CA GLU A 123 -3.36 -20.54 2.00
C GLU A 123 -3.59 -21.60 0.91
N GLN A 124 -2.91 -21.51 -0.25
CA GLN A 124 -3.03 -22.49 -1.34
C GLN A 124 -2.26 -23.79 -1.09
N GLU A 125 -1.19 -23.76 -0.28
CA GLU A 125 -0.38 -24.96 0.03
C GLU A 125 -1.04 -25.86 1.10
N GLN A 126 -1.98 -25.34 1.90
CA GLN A 126 -2.66 -26.11 2.95
C GLN A 126 -3.91 -26.87 2.47
N GLU A 127 -4.47 -26.56 1.30
CA GLU A 127 -5.65 -27.29 0.76
C GLU A 127 -5.29 -28.48 -0.13
N VAL A 128 -3.99 -28.75 -0.36
CA VAL A 128 -3.51 -29.85 -1.22
C VAL A 128 -3.00 -31.05 -0.41
N HIS A 129 -3.10 -31.02 0.92
CA HIS A 129 -2.67 -32.12 1.81
C HIS A 129 -3.82 -32.73 2.61
#